data_AF-A0A843BZR3-F1
#
_entry.id   AF-A0A843BZR3-F1
#
_cell.length_a   1.000
_cell.length_b   1.000
_cell.length_c   1.000
_cell.angle_alpha   90.00
_cell.angle_beta   90.00
_cell.angle_gamma   90.00
#
_symmetry.space_group_name_H-M   'P 1'
#
loop_
_entity.id
_entity.type
_entity.pdbx_description
1 polymer ?
#
loop_
_entity_poly.entity_id
_entity_poly.type
_entity_poly.pdbx_seq_one_letter_code
_entity_poly.pdbx_strand_id
1 'polypeptide(L)'
;MEDIIELTGLRAVSTGFIILAVLPSTPEIVVTIIAVTQSNLSISIGDVLGSNIFNIGAVLGLLGMFGYLKLCCNDLFMELADTLSIIVLIPLILLVNQYAIYKIPNQLIGLILLSAFFINVYMITKKATRFHTGLCK
;
A
#
# COMPACT_ATOMS: atom_id res chain seq x y z
N MET A 1 22.10 10.71 -2.10
CA MET A 1 21.58 9.56 -2.89
C MET A 1 22.71 8.62 -3.23
N GLU A 2 23.89 9.15 -3.57
CA GLU A 2 25.14 8.39 -3.72
C GLU A 2 25.49 7.58 -2.47
N ASP A 3 25.39 8.16 -1.26
CA ASP A 3 25.68 7.43 0.00
C ASP A 3 24.77 6.21 0.22
N ILE A 4 23.49 6.30 -0.17
CA ILE A 4 22.51 5.20 -0.01
C ILE A 4 22.82 4.08 -1.01
N ILE A 5 23.24 4.44 -2.22
CA ILE A 5 23.65 3.49 -3.27
C ILE A 5 24.90 2.72 -2.82
N GLU A 6 25.86 3.43 -2.23
CA GLU A 6 27.12 2.85 -1.74
C GLU A 6 26.90 1.91 -0.55
N LEU A 7 25.97 2.24 0.35
CA LEU A 7 25.62 1.41 1.50
C LEU A 7 24.75 0.18 1.15
N THR A 8 23.91 0.26 0.11
CA THR A 8 22.92 -0.78 -0.22
C THR A 8 23.30 -1.66 -1.42
N GLY A 9 24.26 -1.23 -2.25
CA GLY A 9 24.64 -1.94 -3.48
C GLY A 9 23.57 -1.93 -4.58
N LEU A 10 22.52 -1.12 -4.44
CA LEU A 10 21.41 -1.02 -5.39
C LEU A 10 21.70 0.00 -6.50
N ARG A 11 21.15 -0.24 -7.70
CA ARG A 11 21.25 0.73 -8.82
C ARG A 11 20.46 2.00 -8.48
N ALA A 12 20.97 3.17 -8.89
CA ALA A 12 20.36 4.49 -8.60
C ALA A 12 18.86 4.57 -8.94
N VAL A 13 18.44 3.94 -10.04
CA VAL A 13 17.04 3.87 -10.48
C VAL A 13 16.18 3.10 -9.48
N SER A 14 16.64 1.92 -9.02
CA SER A 14 15.92 1.11 -8.04
C SER A 14 15.81 1.82 -6.69
N THR A 15 16.88 2.49 -6.25
CA THR A 15 16.86 3.30 -5.02
C THR A 15 15.89 4.46 -5.14
N GLY A 16 15.84 5.12 -6.31
CA GLY A 16 14.88 6.18 -6.61
C GLY A 16 13.42 5.69 -6.50
N PHE A 17 13.11 4.52 -7.07
CA PHE A 17 11.77 3.93 -6.95
C PHE A 17 11.38 3.58 -5.51
N ILE A 18 12.30 3.00 -4.73
CA ILE A 18 12.04 2.66 -3.32
C ILE A 18 11.77 3.92 -2.50
N ILE A 19 12.59 4.95 -2.67
CA ILE A 19 12.43 6.25 -2.02
C ILE A 19 11.08 6.86 -2.38
N LEU A 20 10.74 6.91 -3.67
CA LEU A 20 9.44 7.44 -4.15
C LEU A 20 8.24 6.65 -3.60
N ALA A 21 8.38 5.34 -3.37
CA ALA A 21 7.33 4.51 -2.79
C ALA A 21 7.18 4.71 -1.27
N VAL A 22 8.27 4.96 -0.54
CA VAL A 22 8.27 5.04 0.94
C VAL A 22 7.98 6.45 1.45
N LEU A 23 8.44 7.50 0.76
CA LEU A 23 8.25 8.88 1.22
C LEU A 23 6.79 9.27 1.44
N PRO A 24 5.84 8.97 0.54
CA PRO A 24 4.44 9.38 0.70
C PRO A 24 3.80 8.83 1.97
N SER A 25 4.13 7.58 2.35
CA SER A 25 3.52 6.92 3.52
C SER A 25 4.20 7.21 4.84
N THR A 26 5.40 7.80 4.83
CA THR A 26 6.10 8.19 6.05
C THR A 26 5.33 9.24 6.88
N PRO A 27 4.86 10.38 6.33
CA PRO A 27 4.06 11.35 7.09
C PRO A 27 2.72 10.79 7.57
N GLU A 28 2.07 9.92 6.79
CA GLU A 28 0.80 9.26 7.14
C GLU A 28 0.95 8.39 8.41
N ILE A 29 2.04 7.62 8.50
CA ILE A 29 2.36 6.83 9.70
C ILE A 29 2.55 7.74 10.91
N VAL A 30 3.22 8.88 10.75
CA VAL A 30 3.44 9.84 11.84
C VAL A 30 2.13 10.45 12.32
N VAL A 31 1.26 10.91 11.40
CA VAL A 31 -0.05 11.49 11.73
C VAL A 31 -0.94 10.45 12.44
N THR A 32 -0.95 9.22 11.94
CA THR A 32 -1.68 8.09 12.54
C THR A 32 -1.21 7.80 13.96
N ILE A 33 0.11 7.72 14.22
CA ILE A 33 0.65 7.48 15.56
C ILE A 33 0.26 8.62 16.52
N ILE A 34 0.38 9.88 16.07
CA ILE A 34 0.01 11.05 16.87
C ILE A 34 -1.49 11.04 17.19
N ALA A 35 -2.34 10.72 16.21
CA ALA A 35 -3.79 10.65 16.41
C ALA A 35 -4.20 9.54 17.39
N VAL A 36 -3.59 8.35 17.30
CA VAL A 36 -3.84 7.24 18.21
C VAL A 36 -3.37 7.55 19.64
N THR A 37 -2.19 8.16 19.80
CA THR A 37 -1.69 8.57 21.13
C THR A 37 -2.55 9.66 21.78
N GLN A 38 -3.21 10.48 20.98
CA GLN A 38 -4.20 11.45 21.45
C GLN A 38 -5.62 10.88 21.63
N SER A 39 -5.81 9.56 21.48
CA SER A 39 -7.12 8.89 21.54
C SER A 39 -8.13 9.38 20.49
N ASN A 40 -7.66 9.97 19.39
CA ASN A 40 -8.48 10.53 18.30
C ASN A 40 -8.54 9.56 17.11
N LEU A 41 -9.28 8.45 17.25
CA LEU A 41 -9.39 7.44 16.19
C LEU A 41 -9.97 8.00 14.87
N SER A 42 -10.90 8.96 14.94
CA SER A 42 -11.53 9.54 13.75
C SER A 42 -10.51 10.24 12.83
N ILE A 43 -9.50 10.88 13.41
CA ILE A 43 -8.42 11.53 12.65
C ILE A 43 -7.54 10.47 11.99
N SER A 44 -7.17 9.42 12.72
CA SER A 44 -6.36 8.32 12.19
C SER A 44 -7.05 7.60 11.03
N ILE A 45 -8.36 7.31 11.15
CA ILE A 45 -9.12 6.67 10.07
C ILE A 45 -9.27 7.62 8.86
N GLY A 46 -9.53 8.90 9.13
CA GLY A 46 -9.65 9.93 8.09
C GLY A 46 -8.35 10.11 7.30
N ASP A 47 -7.21 10.11 7.97
CA ASP A 47 -5.87 10.20 7.36
C ASP A 47 -5.60 8.99 6.44
N VAL A 48 -5.73 7.77 6.97
CA VAL A 48 -5.47 6.53 6.21
C VAL A 48 -6.39 6.37 4.99
N LEU A 49 -7.67 6.70 5.12
CA LEU A 49 -8.61 6.59 3.99
C LEU A 49 -8.41 7.73 2.99
N GLY A 50 -8.26 8.96 3.48
CA GLY A 50 -8.12 10.15 2.65
C GLY A 50 -6.84 10.13 1.82
N SER A 51 -5.71 9.75 2.41
CA SER A 51 -4.42 9.70 1.73
C SER A 51 -4.40 8.65 0.62
N ASN A 52 -4.98 7.47 0.86
CA ASN A 52 -5.08 6.41 -0.15
C ASN A 52 -5.98 6.81 -1.34
N ILE A 53 -7.12 7.43 -1.06
CA ILE A 53 -8.02 7.94 -2.11
C ILE A 53 -7.32 9.03 -2.93
N PHE A 54 -6.66 9.97 -2.25
CA PHE A 54 -5.92 11.05 -2.91
C PHE A 54 -4.76 10.51 -3.75
N ASN A 55 -3.94 9.60 -3.22
CA ASN A 55 -2.77 9.04 -3.92
C ASN A 55 -3.20 8.32 -5.20
N ILE A 56 -4.24 7.49 -5.15
CA ILE A 56 -4.75 6.78 -6.33
C ILE A 56 -5.39 7.76 -7.32
N GLY A 57 -6.25 8.66 -6.83
CA GLY A 57 -6.94 9.63 -7.68
C GLY A 57 -5.99 10.61 -8.37
N ALA A 58 -4.98 11.10 -7.66
CA ALA A 58 -3.98 12.02 -8.19
C ALA A 58 -3.08 11.33 -9.22
N VAL A 59 -2.56 10.14 -8.92
CA VAL A 59 -1.70 9.39 -9.85
C VAL A 59 -2.47 9.00 -11.11
N LEU A 60 -3.64 8.38 -10.99
CA LEU A 60 -4.46 7.99 -12.15
C LEU A 60 -4.99 9.20 -12.92
N GLY A 61 -5.40 10.25 -12.21
CA GLY A 61 -5.87 11.49 -12.82
C GLY A 61 -4.77 12.18 -13.65
N LEU A 62 -3.55 12.25 -13.13
CA LEU A 62 -2.40 12.79 -13.87
C LEU A 62 -2.04 11.90 -15.06
N LEU A 63 -1.96 10.57 -14.88
CA LEU A 63 -1.69 9.64 -15.98
C LEU A 63 -2.75 9.72 -17.08
N GLY A 64 -4.01 9.92 -16.71
CA GLY A 64 -5.12 10.13 -17.63
C GLY A 64 -5.01 11.45 -18.40
N MET A 65 -4.65 12.53 -17.71
CA MET A 65 -4.51 13.86 -18.32
C MET A 65 -3.44 13.88 -19.42
N PHE A 66 -2.35 13.12 -19.25
CA PHE A 66 -1.27 13.03 -20.23
C PHE A 66 -1.40 11.84 -21.20
N GLY A 67 -2.51 11.09 -21.17
CA GLY A 67 -2.78 10.02 -22.14
C GLY A 67 -2.01 8.70 -21.91
N TYR A 68 -1.38 8.51 -20.74
CA TYR A 68 -0.55 7.33 -20.44
C TYR A 68 -1.36 6.11 -19.96
N LEU A 69 -2.66 6.24 -19.72
CA LEU A 69 -3.52 5.14 -19.24
C LEU A 69 -3.50 3.90 -20.16
N LYS A 70 -3.38 4.11 -21.48
CA LYS A 70 -3.48 3.05 -22.48
C LYS A 70 -2.26 2.12 -22.54
N LEU A 71 -1.11 2.56 -22.04
CA LEU A 71 0.17 1.80 -22.03
C LEU A 71 0.26 0.79 -20.88
N CYS A 72 -0.61 0.92 -19.88
CA CYS A 72 -0.54 0.19 -18.61
C CYS A 72 -1.76 -0.70 -18.34
N CYS A 73 -2.69 -0.82 -19.30
CA CYS A 73 -4.06 -1.29 -19.08
C CYS A 73 -4.23 -2.69 -18.46
N ASN A 74 -3.27 -3.62 -18.59
CA ASN A 74 -3.44 -4.98 -18.07
C ASN A 74 -2.63 -5.24 -16.80
N ASP A 75 -1.34 -4.89 -16.79
CA ASP A 75 -0.46 -5.18 -15.65
C ASP A 75 -0.70 -4.20 -14.49
N LEU A 76 -0.89 -2.91 -14.80
CA LEU A 76 -1.10 -1.88 -13.78
C LEU A 76 -2.48 -2.01 -13.12
N PHE A 77 -3.53 -2.40 -13.87
CA PHE A 77 -4.85 -2.64 -13.30
C PHE A 77 -4.90 -3.89 -12.42
N MET A 78 -4.17 -4.96 -12.76
CA MET A 78 -4.06 -6.16 -11.90
C MET A 78 -3.24 -5.88 -10.63
N GLU A 79 -2.13 -5.15 -10.73
CA GLU A 79 -1.34 -4.75 -9.56
C GLU A 79 -2.11 -3.77 -8.66
N LEU A 80 -2.81 -2.79 -9.25
CA LEU A 80 -3.63 -1.85 -8.49
C LEU A 80 -4.81 -2.57 -7.81
N ALA A 81 -5.45 -3.53 -8.48
CA ALA A 81 -6.56 -4.31 -7.93
C ALA A 81 -6.16 -5.28 -6.81
N ASP A 82 -5.02 -5.96 -6.92
CA ASP A 82 -4.49 -6.83 -5.84
C ASP A 82 -4.19 -5.98 -4.58
N THR A 83 -3.56 -4.81 -4.75
CA THR A 83 -3.19 -3.92 -3.64
C THR A 83 -4.40 -3.21 -3.01
N LEU A 84 -5.37 -2.80 -3.83
CA LEU A 84 -6.64 -2.21 -3.39
C LEU A 84 -7.53 -3.21 -2.65
N SER A 85 -7.52 -4.49 -3.02
CA SER A 85 -8.35 -5.52 -2.38
C SER A 85 -8.02 -5.66 -0.88
N ILE A 86 -6.75 -5.50 -0.52
CA ILE A 86 -6.26 -5.60 0.85
C ILE A 86 -6.68 -4.36 1.64
N ILE A 87 -6.54 -3.17 1.06
CA ILE A 87 -6.88 -1.88 1.67
C ILE A 87 -8.38 -1.79 2.00
N VAL A 88 -9.24 -2.39 1.17
CA VAL A 88 -10.71 -2.45 1.39
C VAL A 88 -11.08 -3.51 2.43
N LEU A 89 -10.29 -4.58 2.59
CA LEU A 89 -10.54 -5.64 3.57
C LEU A 89 -10.41 -5.15 5.02
N ILE A 90 -9.50 -4.19 5.26
CA ILE A 90 -9.18 -3.64 6.59
C ILE A 90 -10.36 -2.89 7.25
N PRO A 91 -10.96 -1.86 6.62
CA PRO A 91 -12.12 -1.16 7.19
C PRO A 91 -13.36 -2.08 7.22
N LEU A 92 -13.49 -3.02 6.29
CA LEU A 92 -14.61 -3.96 6.25
C LEU A 92 -14.60 -4.92 7.46
N ILE A 93 -13.45 -5.48 7.82
CA ILE A 93 -13.31 -6.35 9.01
C ILE A 93 -13.55 -5.58 10.31
N LEU A 94 -13.10 -4.32 10.38
CA LEU A 94 -13.33 -3.46 11.55
C LEU A 94 -14.80 -3.04 11.70
N LEU A 95 -15.49 -2.73 10.59
CA LEU A 95 -16.94 -2.47 10.59
C LEU A 95 -17.72 -3.73 10.98
N VAL A 96 -17.34 -4.89 10.46
CA VAL A 96 -17.95 -6.18 10.82
C VAL A 96 -17.72 -6.46 12.31
N ASN A 97 -16.55 -6.20 12.90
CA ASN A 97 -16.36 -6.42 14.34
C ASN A 97 -17.16 -5.45 15.23
N GLN A 98 -17.47 -4.24 14.76
CA GLN A 98 -18.40 -3.33 15.46
C GLN A 98 -19.87 -3.79 15.36
N TYR A 99 -20.25 -4.48 14.27
CA TYR A 99 -21.62 -4.95 14.01
C TYR A 99 -21.87 -6.46 14.28
N ALA A 100 -20.82 -7.27 14.47
CA ALA A 100 -20.90 -8.72 14.63
C ALA A 100 -21.08 -9.12 16.10
N ILE A 101 -21.81 -10.21 16.29
CA ILE A 101 -22.23 -10.79 17.58
C ILE A 101 -21.04 -11.33 18.41
N TYR A 102 -19.86 -11.52 17.78
CA TYR A 102 -18.63 -11.98 18.43
C TYR A 102 -17.60 -10.84 18.53
N LYS A 103 -17.27 -10.42 19.76
CA LYS A 103 -16.19 -9.45 20.01
C LYS A 103 -14.83 -10.11 19.82
N ILE A 104 -14.18 -9.84 18.69
CA ILE A 104 -12.77 -10.20 18.50
C ILE A 104 -11.91 -9.12 19.18
N PRO A 105 -10.88 -9.50 19.97
CA PRO A 105 -9.98 -8.53 20.58
C PRO A 105 -9.19 -7.76 19.51
N ASN A 106 -9.10 -6.44 19.67
CA ASN A 106 -8.47 -5.53 18.70
C ASN A 106 -7.01 -5.89 18.36
N GLN A 107 -6.28 -6.46 19.33
CA GLN A 107 -4.90 -6.92 19.16
C GLN A 107 -4.80 -8.09 18.16
N LEU A 108 -5.79 -9.00 18.17
CA LEU A 108 -5.82 -10.13 17.26
C LEU A 108 -6.18 -9.68 15.84
N ILE A 109 -7.06 -8.69 15.70
CA ILE A 109 -7.37 -8.05 14.41
C ILE A 109 -6.11 -7.42 13.82
N GLY A 110 -5.34 -6.68 14.64
CA GLY A 110 -4.05 -6.12 14.22
C GLY A 110 -3.05 -7.18 13.76
N LEU A 111 -2.96 -8.30 14.46
CA LEU A 111 -2.06 -9.40 14.09
C LEU A 111 -2.49 -10.08 12.77
N ILE A 112 -3.78 -10.31 12.58
CA ILE A 112 -4.34 -10.85 11.33
C ILE A 112 -4.04 -9.91 10.16
N LEU A 113 -4.22 -8.60 10.36
CA LEU A 113 -3.92 -7.59 9.34
C LEU A 113 -2.43 -7.53 9.00
N LEU A 114 -1.56 -7.56 10.01
CA LEU A 114 -0.11 -7.53 9.81
C LEU A 114 0.37 -8.78 9.05
N SER A 115 -0.13 -9.96 9.43
CA SER A 115 0.19 -11.21 8.74
C SER A 115 -0.32 -11.21 7.29
N ALA A 116 -1.54 -10.73 7.03
CA ALA A 116 -2.07 -10.58 5.69
C ALA A 116 -1.22 -9.62 4.83
N PHE A 117 -0.72 -8.51 5.40
CA PHE A 117 0.20 -7.60 4.72
C PHE A 117 1.48 -8.32 4.26
N PHE A 118 2.16 -9.01 5.17
CA PHE A 118 3.39 -9.74 4.81
C PHE A 118 3.16 -10.86 3.79
N ILE A 119 2.04 -11.59 3.90
CA ILE A 119 1.67 -12.64 2.93
C ILE A 119 1.47 -12.02 1.54
N ASN A 120 0.81 -10.87 1.45
CA ASN A 120 0.61 -10.19 0.17
C ASN A 120 1.91 -9.67 -0.43
N VAL A 121 2.78 -9.05 0.36
CA VAL A 121 4.11 -8.62 -0.10
C VAL A 121 4.91 -9.83 -0.61
N TYR A 122 4.85 -10.97 0.09
CA TYR A 122 5.49 -12.21 -0.34
C TYR A 122 4.89 -12.75 -1.66
N MET A 123 3.57 -12.72 -1.80
CA MET A 123 2.89 -13.16 -3.02
C MET A 123 3.23 -12.26 -4.22
N ILE A 124 3.28 -10.94 -4.02
CA ILE A 124 3.65 -9.96 -5.07
C ILE A 124 5.10 -10.16 -5.50
N THR A 125 6.04 -10.25 -4.56
CA THR A 125 7.46 -10.47 -4.87
C THR A 125 7.67 -11.81 -5.59
N LYS A 126 6.95 -12.87 -5.21
CA LYS A 126 6.99 -14.17 -5.88
C LYS A 126 6.37 -14.15 -7.29
N LYS A 127 5.29 -13.39 -7.51
CA LYS A 127 4.69 -13.18 -8.85
C LYS A 127 5.62 -12.37 -9.75
N ALA A 128 6.21 -11.28 -9.25
CA ALA A 128 7.14 -10.42 -9.99
C ALA A 128 8.38 -11.19 -10.48
N THR A 129 8.87 -12.14 -9.68
CA THR A 129 10.02 -12.98 -10.07
C THR A 129 9.70 -13.96 -11.21
N ARG A 130 8.42 -14.36 -11.37
CA ARG A 130 8.01 -15.28 -12.45
C ARG A 130 7.82 -14.60 -13.81
N PHE A 131 7.54 -13.30 -13.83
CA PHE A 131 7.34 -12.55 -15.06
C PHE A 131 8.64 -12.40 -15.86
N HIS A 132 9.78 -12.27 -15.18
CA HIS A 132 11.10 -12.19 -15.83
C HIS A 132 11.59 -13.51 -16.46
N THR A 133 11.02 -14.66 -16.07
CA THR A 133 11.38 -15.97 -16.63
C THR A 133 10.45 -16.46 -17.74
N GLY A 134 9.37 -15.73 -18.05
CA GLY A 134 8.34 -16.13 -19.03
C GLY A 134 8.32 -15.37 -20.36
N LEU A 135 9.06 -14.26 -20.47
CA LEU A 135 9.13 -13.44 -21.70
C LEU A 135 10.52 -13.51 -22.32
N CYS A 136 10.89 -14.71 -22.76
CA CYS A 136 11.81 -14.90 -23.88
C CYS A 136 11.51 -16.24 -24.53
N LYS A 137 10.34 -16.32 -25.17
CA LYS A 137 10.05 -17.13 -26.35
C LYS A 137 8.96 -16.45 -27.16
#